data_AF-X1KLK2-F1
#
_entry.id   AF-X1KLK2-F1
#
_cell.length_a   1.000
_cell.length_b   1.000
_cell.length_c   1.000
_cell.angle_alpha   90.00
_cell.angle_beta   90.00
_cell.angle_gamma   90.00
#
_symmetry.space_group_name_H-M   'P 1'
#
loop_
_entity.id
_entity.type
_entity.pdbx_description
1 polymer ?
#
loop_
_entity_poly.entity_id
_entity_poly.type
_entity_poly.pdbx_seq_one_letter_code
_entity_poly.pdbx_strand_id
1 'polypeptide(L)' 'MDIEQLIAQEDSLVQRMNQILQMATEYDAIVRVMGALAFRIHCPQFKYIEYKLGRELTDIDLVANSRHQRQL' A
#
# COMPACT_ATOMS: atom_id res chain seq x y z
N MET A 1 -2.24 15.55 -10.06
CA MET A 1 -3.40 15.76 -9.16
C MET A 1 -3.11 16.92 -8.20
N ASP A 2 -4.12 17.62 -7.68
CA ASP A 2 -3.94 18.53 -6.54
C ASP A 2 -3.70 17.75 -5.22
N ILE A 3 -3.32 18.45 -4.13
CA ILE A 3 -2.97 17.78 -2.87
C ILE A 3 -4.16 17.03 -2.27
N GLU A 4 -5.38 17.58 -2.36
CA GLU A 4 -6.58 16.93 -1.82
C GLU A 4 -6.87 15.63 -2.58
N GLN A 5 -6.74 15.67 -3.90
CA GLN A 5 -6.85 14.50 -4.78
C GLN A 5 -5.79 13.44 -4.46
N LEU A 6 -4.55 13.84 -4.18
CA LEU A 6 -3.47 12.91 -3.79
C LEU A 6 -3.73 12.26 -2.43
N ILE A 7 -4.26 13.02 -1.47
CA ILE A 7 -4.65 12.48 -0.15
C ILE A 7 -5.78 11.47 -0.33
N ALA A 8 -6.81 11.82 -1.09
CA ALA A 8 -7.94 10.92 -1.38
C ALA A 8 -7.50 9.65 -2.12
N GLN A 9 -6.53 9.75 -3.04
CA GLN A 9 -5.92 8.60 -3.71
C GLN A 9 -5.18 7.69 -2.71
N GLU A 10 -4.36 8.26 -1.83
CA GLU A 10 -3.66 7.51 -0.79
C GLU A 10 -4.66 6.78 0.11
N ASP A 11 -5.70 7.46 0.59
CA ASP A 11 -6.71 6.86 1.46
C ASP A 11 -7.43 5.68 0.78
N SER A 12 -7.76 5.82 -0.51
CA SER A 12 -8.37 4.76 -1.30
C SER A 12 -7.46 3.53 -1.43
N LEU A 13 -6.16 3.74 -1.70
CA LEU A 13 -5.19 2.66 -1.80
C LEU A 13 -4.90 2.00 -0.45
N VAL A 14 -4.83 2.77 0.65
CA VAL A 14 -4.68 2.25 2.01
C VAL A 14 -5.89 1.38 2.38
N GLN A 15 -7.11 1.81 2.05
CA GLN A 15 -8.31 1.01 2.28
C GLN A 15 -8.27 -0.31 1.50
N ARG A 16 -7.88 -0.27 0.22
CA ARG A 16 -7.75 -1.47 -0.62
C ARG A 16 -6.66 -2.41 -0.13
N MET A 17 -5.51 -1.86 0.26
CA MET A 17 -4.41 -2.61 0.87
C MET A 17 -4.88 -3.33 2.14
N ASN A 18 -5.59 -2.64 3.04
CA ASN A 18 -6.13 -3.25 4.25
C ASN A 18 -7.09 -4.42 3.95
N GLN A 19 -7.95 -4.28 2.92
CA GLN A 19 -8.81 -5.39 2.46
C GLN A 19 -7.98 -6.58 1.98
N ILE A 20 -6.91 -6.35 1.22
CA ILE A 20 -6.04 -7.42 0.73
C ILE A 20 -5.29 -8.11 1.87
N LEU A 21 -4.75 -7.35 2.83
CA LEU A 21 -4.06 -7.90 4.00
C LEU A 21 -5.01 -8.70 4.90
N GLN A 22 -6.26 -8.26 5.04
CA GLN A 22 -7.29 -9.02 5.74
C GLN A 22 -7.56 -10.35 5.05
N MET A 23 -7.79 -10.35 3.74
CA MET A 23 -7.98 -11.60 2.98
C MET A 23 -6.76 -12.52 3.13
N ALA A 24 -5.54 -12.00 2.98
CA ALA A 24 -4.33 -12.80 3.16
C ALA A 24 -4.26 -13.46 4.55
N THR A 25 -4.68 -12.74 5.59
CA THR A 25 -4.78 -13.27 6.95
C THR A 25 -5.79 -14.42 7.04
N GLU A 26 -6.94 -14.31 6.38
CA GLU A 26 -7.97 -15.37 6.32
C GLU A 26 -7.46 -16.64 5.59
N TYR A 27 -6.51 -16.49 4.67
CA TYR A 27 -5.86 -17.59 3.95
C TYR A 27 -4.58 -18.12 4.62
N ASP A 28 -4.27 -17.69 5.86
CA ASP A 28 -3.03 -18.03 6.58
C ASP A 28 -1.76 -17.70 5.76
N ALA A 29 -1.81 -16.61 4.98
CA ALA A 29 -0.73 -16.14 4.14
C ALA A 29 -0.04 -14.91 4.77
N ILE A 30 1.26 -15.02 5.02
CA ILE A 30 2.07 -13.88 5.48
C ILE A 30 2.42 -13.00 4.28
N VAL A 31 1.78 -11.82 4.20
CA VAL A 31 1.98 -10.80 3.16
C VAL A 31 2.49 -9.50 3.79
N ARG A 32 3.40 -8.80 3.11
CA ARG A 32 3.94 -7.50 3.51
C ARG A 32 3.77 -6.48 2.38
N VAL A 33 3.52 -5.23 2.77
CA VAL A 33 3.43 -4.09 1.85
C VAL A 33 4.83 -3.58 1.56
N MET A 34 5.09 -3.29 0.30
CA MET A 34 6.36 -2.78 -0.20
C MET A 34 6.12 -1.51 -1.04
N GLY A 35 7.16 -1.03 -1.71
CA GLY A 35 7.04 0.04 -2.69
C GLY A 35 6.67 1.41 -2.10
N ALA A 36 6.12 2.27 -2.95
CA ALA A 36 5.84 3.67 -2.61
C ALA A 36 4.81 3.81 -1.48
N LEU A 37 3.75 2.99 -1.49
CA LEU A 37 2.73 3.01 -0.45
C LEU A 37 3.30 2.63 0.94
N ALA A 38 4.27 1.71 1.01
CA ALA A 38 4.93 1.38 2.26
C ALA A 38 5.64 2.60 2.89
N PHE A 39 6.28 3.45 2.08
CA PHE A 39 6.91 4.68 2.59
C PHE A 39 5.88 5.67 3.13
N ARG A 40 4.71 5.80 2.48
CA ARG A 40 3.62 6.67 2.96
C ARG A 40 3.12 6.25 4.35
N ILE A 41 3.00 4.95 4.58
CA ILE A 41 2.49 4.36 5.83
C ILE A 41 3.53 4.39 6.94
N HIS A 42 4.78 4.03 6.62
CA HIS A 42 5.85 3.89 7.63
C HIS A 42 6.61 5.20 7.91
N CYS A 43 6.56 6.18 7.00
CA CYS A 43 7.20 7.49 7.16
C CYS A 43 6.20 8.64 7.01
N PRO A 44 5.06 8.64 7.75
CA PRO A 44 3.97 9.60 7.53
C PRO A 44 4.39 11.05 7.78
N GLN A 45 5.40 11.28 8.61
CA GLN A 45 5.94 12.63 8.86
C GLN A 45 6.58 13.28 7.63
N PHE A 46 7.04 12.50 6.64
CA PHE A 46 7.75 12.99 5.45
C PHE A 46 6.92 12.92 4.16
N LYS A 47 5.74 12.30 4.18
CA LYS A 47 4.89 12.14 2.99
C LYS A 47 4.44 13.46 2.35
N TYR A 48 4.47 14.56 3.11
CA TYR A 48 4.21 15.90 2.58
C TYR A 48 5.16 16.30 1.44
N ILE A 49 6.40 15.79 1.43
CA ILE A 49 7.38 16.06 0.39
C ILE A 49 6.87 15.49 -0.94
N GLU A 50 6.39 14.26 -0.92
CA GLU A 50 5.86 13.60 -2.10
C GLU A 50 4.56 14.25 -2.61
N TYR A 51 3.68 14.75 -1.72
CA TYR A 51 2.52 15.56 -2.14
C TYR A 51 2.94 16.86 -2.83
N LYS A 52 3.92 17.59 -2.27
CA LYS A 52 4.43 18.82 -2.88
C LYS A 52 5.08 18.58 -4.24
N LEU A 53 5.65 17.40 -4.45
CA LEU A 53 6.22 16.96 -5.73
C LEU A 53 5.17 16.41 -6.70
N GLY A 54 3.90 16.34 -6.31
CA GLY A 54 2.83 15.80 -7.14
C GLY A 54 2.97 14.30 -7.39
N ARG A 55 3.62 13.55 -6.50
CA ARG A 55 3.80 12.11 -6.66
C ARG A 55 2.50 11.35 -6.38
N GLU A 56 1.96 10.80 -7.46
CA GLU A 56 0.82 9.91 -7.48
C GLU A 56 1.24 8.48 -7.14
N LEU A 57 0.35 7.75 -6.47
CA LEU A 57 0.49 6.32 -6.21
C LEU A 57 -0.34 5.56 -7.25
N THR A 58 0.28 4.63 -7.99
CA THR A 58 -0.36 3.92 -9.11
C THR A 58 -0.78 2.50 -8.79
N ASP A 59 -0.19 1.91 -7.75
CA ASP A 59 -0.25 0.49 -7.46
C ASP A 59 -0.03 0.20 -5.95
N ILE A 60 -0.14 -1.07 -5.59
CA ILE A 60 0.13 -1.61 -4.26
C ILE A 60 1.10 -2.77 -4.44
N ASP A 61 2.37 -2.57 -4.08
CA ASP A 61 3.36 -3.64 -4.09
C ASP A 61 3.21 -4.53 -2.85
N LEU A 62 3.09 -5.83 -3.06
CA LEU A 62 2.97 -6.83 -2.00
C LEU A 62 4.02 -7.92 -2.20
N VAL A 63 4.58 -8.41 -1.10
CA VAL A 63 5.45 -9.58 -1.08
C VAL A 63 4.91 -10.61 -0.12
N ALA A 64 4.89 -11.87 -0.54
CA ALA A 64 4.49 -13.00 0.27
C ALA A 64 5.64 -14.00 0.38
N ASN A 65 5.67 -14.77 1.47
CA ASN A 65 6.64 -15.86 1.59
C ASN A 65 6.26 -17.01 0.64
N SER A 66 7.18 -17.43 -0.23
CA SER A 66 6.96 -18.51 -1.22
C SER A 66 6.60 -19.86 -0.58
N ARG A 67 6.90 -20.08 0.71
CA ARG A 67 6.46 -21.27 1.45
C ARG A 67 4.93 -21.34 1.62
N HIS A 68 4.21 -20.24 1.43
CA HIS A 68 2.74 -20.19 1.38
C HIS A 68 2.20 -20.23 -0.06
N GLN A 69 3.01 -20.61 -1.07
CA GLN A 69 2.46 -21.00 -2.37
C GLN A 69 1.67 -22.30 -2.20
N ARG A 70 0.37 -22.20 -1.91
CA ARG A 70 -0.54 -23.18 -2.52
C ARG A 70 -0.60 -22.81 -3.99
N GLN A 71 -0.17 -23.75 -4.83
CA GLN A 71 -0.47 -23.70 -6.26
C GLN A 71 -1.98 -23.51 -6.40
N LEU A 72 -2.38 -22.35 -6.93
CA LEU A 72 -3.73 -22.16 -7.46
C LEU A 72 -3.91 -23.05 -8.68
#